data_AF-A0AAP8N7L6-F1
#
_entry.id   AF-A0AAP8N7L6-F1
#
_cell.length_a   1.000
_cell.length_b   1.000
_cell.length_c   1.000
_cell.angle_alpha   90.00
_cell.angle_beta   90.00
_cell.angle_gamma   90.00
#
_symmetry.space_group_name_H-M   'P 1'
#
loop_
_entity.id
_entity.type
_entity.pdbx_description
1 polymer ?
#
loop_
_entity_poly.entity_id
_entity_poly.type
_entity_poly.pdbx_seq_one_letter_code
_entity_poly.pdbx_strand_id
1 'polypeptide(L)' 'RILTPVIIKVNPTTLTKAEPWYRIPKRRVHFSFRVGADIDPQAFATQGPAPQASRKLNDYLHSYFIKELAEDERSEHR' A
#
# COMPACT_ATOMS: atom_id res chain seq x y z
N ARG A 1 17.72 3.18 9.75
CA ARG A 1 16.53 2.30 9.68
C ARG A 1 15.99 2.41 8.26
N ILE A 2 15.80 1.29 7.57
CA ILE A 2 15.28 1.24 6.20
C ILE A 2 13.76 1.11 6.22
N LEU A 3 13.07 1.63 5.20
CA LEU A 3 11.62 1.48 5.03
C LEU A 3 11.35 0.58 3.82
N THR A 4 10.70 -0.56 4.04
CA THR A 4 10.37 -1.51 2.97
C THR A 4 8.86 -1.46 2.70
N PRO A 5 8.42 -0.93 1.55
CA PRO A 5 7.00 -0.88 1.21
C PRO A 5 6.49 -2.28 0.85
N VAL A 6 5.30 -2.62 1.33
CA VAL A 6 4.63 -3.89 1.01
C VAL A 6 3.22 -3.58 0.53
N ILE A 7 2.89 -4.06 -0.67
CA ILE A 7 1.54 -3.99 -1.22
C ILE A 7 0.83 -5.29 -0.90
N ILE A 8 -0.36 -5.19 -0.32
CA ILE A 8 -1.16 -6.33 0.11
C ILE A 8 -2.42 -6.40 -0.74
N LYS A 9 -2.57 -7.50 -1.46
CA LYS A 9 -3.75 -7.80 -2.24
C LYS A 9 -4.55 -8.93 -1.59
N VAL A 10 -5.87 -8.78 -1.52
CA VAL A 10 -6.78 -9.76 -0.93
C VAL A 10 -7.89 -10.08 -1.93
N ASN A 11 -8.09 -11.36 -2.23
CA ASN A 11 -9.15 -11.77 -3.14
C ASN A 11 -9.79 -13.11 -2.70
N PRO A 12 -11.13 -13.17 -2.50
CA PRO A 12 -12.10 -12.07 -2.52
C PRO A 12 -11.89 -11.08 -1.36
N THR A 13 -12.42 -9.88 -1.49
CA THR A 13 -12.45 -8.91 -0.39
C THR A 13 -13.14 -9.52 0.83
N THR A 14 -12.64 -9.20 2.02
CA THR A 14 -13.24 -9.60 3.29
C THR A 14 -14.02 -8.44 3.88
N LEU A 15 -15.20 -8.71 4.48
CA LEU A 15 -15.94 -7.86 5.41
C LEU A 15 -15.64 -6.36 5.25
N THR A 16 -15.93 -5.82 4.07
CA THR A 16 -15.78 -4.38 3.87
C THR A 16 -16.90 -3.67 4.64
N LYS A 17 -16.65 -2.42 5.03
CA LYS A 17 -17.68 -1.60 5.66
C LYS A 17 -18.90 -1.56 4.73
N ALA A 18 -20.08 -1.87 5.26
CA ALA A 18 -21.36 -2.02 4.55
C ALA A 18 -21.65 -3.39 3.88
N GLU A 19 -20.79 -4.41 4.04
CA GLU A 19 -21.14 -5.78 3.67
C GLU A 19 -21.76 -6.56 4.85
N PRO A 20 -22.87 -7.29 4.64
CA PRO A 20 -23.47 -8.10 5.69
C PRO A 20 -22.52 -9.22 6.14
N TRP A 21 -22.28 -9.33 7.44
CA TRP A 21 -21.32 -10.29 8.00
C TRP A 21 -21.66 -11.76 7.71
N TYR A 22 -22.93 -12.06 7.44
CA TYR A 22 -23.42 -13.39 7.07
C TYR A 22 -23.16 -13.74 5.59
N ARG A 23 -22.72 -12.78 4.76
CA ARG A 23 -22.47 -13.01 3.35
C ARG A 23 -21.06 -13.58 3.16
N ILE A 24 -20.94 -14.88 3.43
CA ILE A 24 -19.68 -15.61 3.34
C ILE A 24 -19.21 -15.67 1.88
N PRO A 25 -17.94 -15.32 1.58
CA PRO A 25 -17.41 -15.42 0.23
C PRO A 25 -17.42 -16.87 -0.29
N LYS A 26 -17.65 -17.05 -1.60
CA LYS A 26 -17.73 -18.38 -2.24
C LYS A 26 -16.43 -19.21 -2.17
N ARG A 27 -15.31 -18.56 -1.86
CA ARG A 27 -13.99 -19.19 -1.77
C ARG A 27 -13.20 -18.59 -0.60
N ARG A 28 -12.18 -19.31 -0.14
CA ARG A 28 -11.24 -18.80 0.85
C ARG A 28 -10.51 -17.58 0.32
N VAL A 29 -10.19 -16.69 1.24
CA VAL A 29 -9.43 -15.48 0.98
C VAL A 29 -7.99 -15.84 0.66
N HIS A 30 -7.43 -15.22 -0.37
CA HIS A 30 -6.02 -15.34 -0.68
C HIS A 30 -5.36 -13.98 -0.53
N PHE A 31 -4.33 -13.94 0.32
CA PHE A 31 -3.45 -12.79 0.51
C PHE A 31 -2.25 -12.94 -0.43
N SER A 32 -1.92 -11.88 -1.15
CA SER A 32 -0.70 -11.78 -1.94
C SER A 32 0.07 -10.55 -1.47
N PHE A 33 1.37 -10.73 -1.23
CA PHE A 33 2.25 -9.67 -0.76
C PHE A 33 3.28 -9.39 -1.85
N ARG A 34 3.34 -8.14 -2.30
CA ARG A 34 4.39 -7.65 -3.18
C ARG A 34 5.32 -6.76 -2.36
N VAL A 35 6.58 -7.19 -2.23
CA VAL A 35 7.61 -6.42 -1.53
C VAL A 35 8.25 -5.47 -2.54
N GLY A 36 8.16 -4.18 -2.27
CA GLY A 36 8.80 -3.15 -3.09
C GLY A 36 10.24 -2.91 -2.68
N ALA A 37 10.89 -1.95 -3.35
CA ALA A 37 12.27 -1.60 -3.07
C ALA A 37 12.42 -0.88 -1.73
N ASP A 38 13.53 -1.14 -1.05
CA ASP A 38 13.91 -0.46 0.17
C ASP A 38 14.11 1.04 -0.06
N ILE A 39 13.52 1.84 0.81
CA ILE A 39 13.58 3.31 0.81
C ILE A 39 14.40 3.75 2.02
N ASP A 40 15.46 4.50 1.79
CA ASP A 40 16.24 5.13 2.85
C ASP A 40 15.58 6.45 3.32
N PRO A 41 15.03 6.52 4.55
CA PRO A 41 14.44 7.75 5.07
C PRO A 41 15.47 8.88 5.25
N GLN A 42 16.77 8.56 5.33
CA GLN A 42 17.82 9.58 5.45
C GLN A 42 17.87 10.48 4.23
N ALA A 43 17.53 9.97 3.04
CA ALA A 43 17.43 10.77 1.82
C ALA A 43 16.43 11.94 1.94
N PHE A 44 15.45 11.84 2.85
CA PHE A 44 14.49 12.90 3.14
C PHE A 44 14.89 13.72 4.36
N ALA A 45 15.49 13.08 5.36
CA ALA A 45 15.96 13.75 6.58
C ALA A 45 17.03 14.82 6.31
N THR A 46 17.86 14.64 5.28
CA THR A 46 18.86 15.64 4.88
C THR A 46 18.27 16.86 4.16
N GLN A 47 17.00 16.82 3.78
CA GLN A 47 16.37 17.86 2.96
C GLN A 47 15.76 19.03 3.75
N GLY A 48 15.91 19.04 5.08
CA GLY A 48 15.45 20.15 5.90
C GLY A 48 15.04 19.73 7.32
N PRO A 49 14.40 20.65 8.07
CA PRO A 49 13.93 20.38 9.43
C PRO A 49 12.98 19.17 9.47
N ALA A 50 12.99 18.43 10.59
CA ALA A 50 12.23 17.19 10.76
C ALA A 50 10.74 17.28 10.35
N PRO A 51 9.98 18.35 10.65
CA PRO A 51 8.59 18.46 10.20
C PRO A 51 8.44 18.53 8.67
N GLN A 52 9.37 19.20 7.98
CA GLN A 52 9.34 19.31 6.53
C GLN A 52 9.79 18.01 5.87
N ALA A 53 10.86 17.39 6.38
CA ALA A 53 11.33 16.09 5.91
C ALA A 53 10.24 15.01 6.04
N SER A 54 9.50 15.01 7.15
CA SER A 54 8.37 14.09 7.38
C SER A 54 7.26 14.26 6.34
N ARG A 55 6.84 15.50 6.06
CA ARG A 55 5.81 15.76 5.04
C ARG A 55 6.25 15.30 3.65
N LYS A 56 7.49 15.60 3.26
CA LYS A 56 8.04 15.15 1.96
C LYS A 56 8.08 13.63 1.83
N LEU A 57 8.51 12.93 2.88
CA LEU A 57 8.47 11.46 2.91
C LEU A 57 7.04 10.95 2.77
N ASN A 58 6.09 11.56 3.49
CA ASN A 58 4.69 11.17 3.42
C ASN A 58 4.11 11.40 2.01
N ASP A 59 4.38 12.55 1.39
CA ASP A 59 3.93 12.86 0.02
C ASP A 59 4.51 11.87 -1.00
N TYR A 60 5.79 11.52 -0.84
CA TYR A 60 6.44 10.49 -1.64
C TYR A 60 5.75 9.13 -1.50
N LEU A 61 5.57 8.65 -0.27
CA LEU A 61 4.91 7.36 -0.01
C LEU A 61 3.47 7.36 -0.52
N HIS A 62 2.75 8.45 -0.36
CA HIS A 62 1.39 8.59 -0.87
C HIS A 62 1.35 8.46 -2.40
N SER A 63 2.25 9.15 -3.10
CA SER A 63 2.37 9.04 -4.56
C SER A 63 2.75 7.62 -5.02
N TYR A 64 3.66 6.97 -4.28
CA TYR A 64 4.10 5.61 -4.55
C TYR A 64 2.94 4.62 -4.45
N PHE A 65 2.20 4.63 -3.34
CA PHE A 65 1.09 3.70 -3.14
C PHE A 65 -0.09 3.97 -4.07
N ILE A 66 -0.40 5.23 -4.40
CA ILE A 66 -1.43 5.53 -5.42
C ILE A 66 -1.07 4.90 -6.76
N LYS A 67 0.20 5.00 -7.18
CA LYS A 67 0.67 4.43 -8.44
C LYS A 67 0.56 2.90 -8.42
N GLU A 68 1.10 2.24 -7.41
CA GLU A 68 1.10 0.77 -7.31
C GLU A 68 -0.32 0.21 -7.23
N LEU A 69 -1.23 0.85 -6.49
CA LEU A 69 -2.63 0.43 -6.40
C LEU A 69 -3.36 0.56 -7.75
N ALA A 70 -3.10 1.62 -8.51
CA ALA A 70 -3.67 1.80 -9.86
C ALA A 70 -3.12 0.80 -10.89
N GLU A 71 -1.93 0.24 -10.69
CA GLU A 71 -1.39 -0.85 -11.51
C GLU A 71 -2.04 -2.20 -11.16
N ASP A 72 -2.26 -2.45 -9.87
CA ASP A 72 -2.95 -3.66 -9.38
C ASP A 72 -4.41 -3.72 -9.85
N GLU A 73 -5.15 -2.60 -9.80
CA GLU A 73 -6.53 -2.50 -10.31
C GLU A 73 -6.62 -2.78 -11.81
N ARG A 74 -5.68 -2.26 -12.61
CA ARG A 74 -5.61 -2.51 -14.06
C ARG A 74 -5.31 -3.96 -14.39
N SER A 75 -4.53 -4.63 -13.56
CA SER A 75 -4.19 -6.05 -13.73
C SER A 75 -5.37 -6.99 -13.42
N GLU A 76 -6.40 -6.54 -12.68
CA GLU A 76 -7.62 -7.32 -12.44
C GLU A 76 -8.63 -7.27 -13.59
N HIS A 77 -8.57 -6.22 -14.41
CA HIS A 77 -9.50 -6.01 -15.53
C HIS A 77 -8.99 -6.60 -16.87
N ARG A 78 -7.88 -7.34 -16.84
CA ARG A 78 -7.25 -7.95 -18.02
C ARG A 78 -7.35 -9.47 -17.96
#